data_AF-D6RQU9-F1
#
_entry.id   AF-D6RQU9-F1
#
_cell.length_a   1.000
_cell.length_b   1.000
_cell.length_c   1.000
_cell.angle_alpha   90.00
_cell.angle_beta   90.00
_cell.angle_gamma   90.00
#
_symmetry.space_group_name_H-M   'P 1'
#
loop_
_entity.id
_entity.type
_entity.pdbx_description
1 polymer ?
#
loop_
_entity_poly.entity_id
_entity_poly.type
_entity_poly.pdbx_seq_one_letter_code
_entity_poly.pdbx_strand_id
1 'polypeptide(L)'
;MLVAGSTSACDVCLEPFGGDSKAPCTITCGHVFCVDCLANINPPLCPLCRKIFDPRFTVKLHLDLDNVRAPPSPNGASAPNDDDARRLYQAISNIAEAGCSETQVRQLISEGKSFLQKQPKDSFKDLRTLYRMVAYLCEVKTTLRAQNAANEALKREHAQLQAEKNELVAKIEQQLRVREQERQAAWATESSLRDHCTKAHEAYETMVQQVSYDLPSPEALD
;
A
#
# COMPACT_ATOMS: atom_id res chain seq x y z
N MET A 1 -28.18 29.41 2.38
CA MET A 1 -26.88 30.01 2.04
C MET A 1 -26.64 29.70 0.57
N LEU A 2 -26.67 30.70 -0.31
CA LEU A 2 -26.42 30.47 -1.73
C LEU A 2 -24.91 30.21 -1.91
N VAL A 3 -24.54 29.02 -2.38
CA VAL A 3 -23.19 28.76 -2.86
C VAL A 3 -23.16 29.16 -4.32
N ALA A 4 -22.44 30.23 -4.68
CA ALA A 4 -22.29 30.66 -6.06
C ALA A 4 -21.19 29.83 -6.75
N GLY A 5 -21.58 28.64 -7.23
CA GLY A 5 -20.69 27.74 -7.98
C GLY A 5 -21.45 27.01 -9.09
N SER A 6 -20.72 26.44 -10.05
CA SER A 6 -21.29 25.64 -11.15
C SER A 6 -22.04 24.38 -10.67
N THR A 7 -21.89 24.01 -9.40
CA THR A 7 -22.58 22.90 -8.74
C THR A 7 -23.76 23.35 -7.87
N SER A 8 -24.15 24.62 -7.94
CA SER A 8 -25.29 25.13 -7.18
C SER A 8 -26.61 24.58 -7.72
N ALA A 9 -27.45 24.07 -6.80
CA ALA A 9 -28.68 23.36 -7.14
C ALA A 9 -29.84 23.78 -6.20
N CYS A 10 -31.07 23.55 -6.64
CA CYS A 10 -32.26 23.82 -5.83
C CYS A 10 -32.44 22.76 -4.74
N ASP A 11 -32.61 23.16 -3.48
CA ASP A 11 -32.81 22.22 -2.35
C ASP A 11 -34.13 21.43 -2.40
N VAL A 12 -35.03 21.73 -3.35
CA VAL A 12 -36.33 21.04 -3.51
C VAL A 12 -36.26 19.97 -4.60
N CYS A 13 -35.85 20.33 -5.83
CA CYS A 13 -35.74 19.36 -6.93
C CYS A 13 -34.35 18.76 -7.10
N LEU A 14 -33.33 19.28 -6.40
CA LEU A 14 -31.91 18.91 -6.50
C LEU A 14 -31.30 19.10 -7.89
N GLU A 15 -31.97 19.85 -8.77
CA GLU A 15 -31.45 20.15 -10.10
C GLU A 15 -30.54 21.39 -10.06
N PRO A 16 -29.49 21.41 -10.90
CA PRO A 16 -28.63 22.59 -11.04
C PRO A 16 -29.42 23.83 -11.46
N PHE A 17 -29.03 24.99 -10.95
CA PHE A 17 -29.60 26.25 -11.41
C PHE A 17 -29.15 26.53 -12.85
N GLY A 18 -30.09 26.78 -13.76
CA GLY A 18 -29.80 27.04 -15.18
C GLY A 18 -31.05 27.21 -16.04
N GLY A 19 -30.98 28.07 -17.06
CA GLY A 19 -32.13 28.38 -17.91
C GLY A 19 -33.26 29.14 -17.18
N ASP A 20 -34.36 29.41 -17.89
CA ASP A 20 -35.43 30.26 -17.35
C ASP A 20 -36.30 29.58 -16.30
N SER A 21 -36.56 28.28 -16.42
CA SER A 21 -37.39 27.48 -15.51
C SER A 21 -36.65 27.01 -14.24
N LYS A 22 -35.31 26.86 -14.32
CA LYS A 22 -34.46 26.61 -13.15
C LYS A 22 -33.68 27.85 -12.73
N ALA A 23 -34.18 29.03 -13.05
CA ALA A 23 -33.63 30.28 -12.56
C ALA A 23 -33.70 30.33 -11.01
N PRO A 24 -32.60 30.67 -10.32
CA PRO A 24 -32.59 30.81 -8.88
C PRO A 24 -33.42 32.03 -8.46
N CYS A 25 -34.31 31.84 -7.50
CA CYS A 25 -35.18 32.87 -6.95
C CYS A 25 -35.04 32.90 -5.43
N THR A 26 -34.90 34.10 -4.86
CA THR A 26 -34.91 34.29 -3.40
C THR A 26 -36.30 34.69 -2.91
N ILE A 27 -36.68 34.18 -1.74
CA ILE A 27 -37.90 34.58 -1.01
C ILE A 27 -37.55 35.51 0.16
N THR A 28 -38.55 36.09 0.81
CA THR A 28 -38.40 37.07 1.89
C THR A 28 -37.55 36.62 3.08
N CYS A 29 -37.40 35.31 3.29
CA CYS A 29 -36.55 34.76 4.34
C CYS A 29 -35.07 34.56 3.94
N GLY A 30 -34.71 34.83 2.68
CA GLY A 30 -33.35 34.75 2.14
C GLY A 30 -32.92 33.36 1.63
N HIS A 31 -33.82 32.37 1.64
CA HIS A 31 -33.56 31.06 1.02
C HIS A 31 -33.84 31.11 -0.49
N VAL A 32 -33.09 30.30 -1.24
CA VAL A 32 -33.09 30.31 -2.71
C VAL A 32 -33.58 28.97 -3.24
N PHE A 33 -34.51 29.01 -4.18
CA PHE A 33 -35.08 27.84 -4.86
C PHE A 33 -35.27 28.16 -6.34
N CYS A 34 -35.49 27.16 -7.19
CA CYS A 34 -35.82 27.45 -8.59
C CYS A 34 -37.26 27.99 -8.73
N VAL A 35 -37.50 28.79 -9.78
CA VAL A 35 -38.82 29.38 -10.04
C VAL A 35 -39.92 28.32 -10.15
N ASP A 36 -39.65 27.18 -10.78
CA ASP A 36 -40.60 26.07 -10.88
C ASP A 36 -41.00 25.52 -9.51
N CYS A 37 -40.04 25.34 -8.59
CA CYS A 37 -40.34 24.84 -7.26
C CYS A 37 -41.15 25.86 -6.45
N LEU A 38 -40.82 27.15 -6.54
CA LEU A 38 -41.58 28.18 -5.83
C LEU A 38 -43.03 28.28 -6.29
N ALA A 39 -43.29 28.14 -7.59
CA ALA A 39 -44.64 28.19 -8.15
C ALA A 39 -45.53 27.02 -7.67
N ASN A 40 -44.93 25.88 -7.32
CA ASN A 40 -45.63 24.67 -6.93
C ASN A 40 -45.76 24.48 -5.41
N ILE A 41 -45.21 25.38 -4.59
CA ILE A 41 -45.30 25.30 -3.13
C ILE A 41 -46.65 25.84 -2.65
N ASN A 42 -47.48 24.95 -2.11
CA ASN A 42 -48.75 25.29 -1.47
C ASN A 42 -48.90 24.47 -0.16
N PRO A 43 -49.07 25.12 1.02
CA PRO A 43 -49.09 26.57 1.26
C PRO A 43 -47.72 27.23 1.05
N PRO A 44 -47.65 28.56 0.85
CA PRO A 44 -46.40 29.29 0.58
C PRO A 44 -45.53 29.42 1.84
N LEU A 45 -44.98 28.30 2.28
CA LEU A 45 -44.04 28.16 3.40
C LEU A 45 -42.66 27.81 2.85
N CYS A 46 -41.62 28.47 3.36
CA CYS A 46 -40.25 28.13 3.00
C CYS A 46 -39.94 26.66 3.36
N PRO A 47 -39.47 25.81 2.42
CA PRO A 47 -39.10 24.42 2.71
C PRO A 47 -38.02 24.25 3.80
N LEU A 48 -37.17 25.26 3.99
CA LEU A 48 -36.04 25.20 4.92
C LEU A 48 -36.37 25.73 6.32
N CYS A 49 -36.99 26.91 6.41
CA CYS A 49 -37.26 27.57 7.70
C CYS A 49 -38.74 27.71 8.06
N ARG A 50 -39.65 27.23 7.20
CA ARG A 50 -41.11 27.25 7.38
C ARG A 50 -41.73 28.63 7.60
N LYS A 51 -40.99 29.72 7.35
CA LYS A 51 -41.57 31.07 7.33
C LYS A 51 -42.52 31.20 6.14
N ILE A 52 -43.68 31.80 6.39
CA ILE A 52 -44.63 32.19 5.34
C ILE A 52 -43.94 33.21 4.45
N PHE A 53 -44.06 33.04 3.14
CA PHE A 53 -43.63 34.00 2.14
C PHE A 53 -44.80 34.37 1.22
N ASP A 54 -44.72 35.55 0.59
CA ASP A 54 -45.66 35.96 -0.46
C ASP A 54 -45.02 35.66 -1.81
N PRO A 55 -45.64 34.82 -2.67
CA PRO A 55 -45.14 34.54 -4.01
C PRO A 55 -44.93 35.78 -4.88
N ARG A 56 -45.60 36.91 -4.58
CA ARG A 56 -45.44 38.17 -5.33
C ARG A 56 -44.14 38.90 -5.02
N PHE A 57 -43.48 38.58 -3.90
CA PHE A 57 -42.20 39.17 -3.49
C PHE A 57 -41.00 38.24 -3.76
N THR A 58 -41.16 37.24 -4.64
CA THR A 58 -40.04 36.42 -5.11
C THR A 58 -39.17 37.23 -6.07
N VAL A 59 -37.86 37.27 -5.83
CA VAL A 59 -36.91 37.98 -6.69
C VAL A 59 -36.06 36.97 -7.45
N LYS A 60 -36.11 36.99 -8.79
CA LYS A 60 -35.22 36.20 -9.66
C LYS A 60 -33.80 36.76 -9.52
N LEU A 61 -32.86 35.90 -9.16
CA LEU A 61 -31.46 36.24 -9.02
C LEU A 61 -30.77 36.04 -10.38
N HIS A 62 -30.11 37.09 -10.87
CA HIS A 62 -29.20 36.99 -12.00
C HIS A 62 -27.80 36.69 -11.46
N LEU A 63 -27.28 35.49 -11.75
CA LEU A 63 -25.93 35.10 -11.37
C LEU A 63 -25.04 35.16 -12.61
N ASP A 64 -24.29 36.25 -12.76
CA ASP A 64 -23.26 36.37 -13.78
C ASP A 64 -22.04 35.52 -13.38
N LEU A 65 -22.16 34.20 -13.57
CA LEU A 65 -21.06 33.25 -13.35
C LEU A 65 -19.92 33.43 -14.36
N ASP A 66 -20.16 34.13 -15.46
CA ASP A 66 -19.16 34.45 -16.48
C ASP A 66 -18.02 35.33 -15.96
N ASN A 67 -18.21 36.02 -14.83
CA ASN A 67 -17.18 36.85 -14.18
C ASN A 67 -16.30 36.09 -13.16
N VAL A 68 -16.49 34.78 -12.99
CA VAL A 68 -15.49 33.92 -12.32
C VAL A 68 -14.51 33.30 -13.33
N ARG A 69 -14.66 33.60 -14.62
CA ARG A 69 -13.51 33.58 -15.53
C ARG A 69 -12.72 34.86 -15.27
N ALA A 70 -11.43 34.73 -14.99
CA ALA A 70 -10.52 35.88 -14.92
C ALA A 70 -10.84 36.83 -16.09
N PRO A 71 -10.92 38.15 -15.84
CA PRO A 71 -11.47 39.09 -16.81
C PRO A 71 -10.76 38.90 -18.16
N PRO A 72 -11.51 38.80 -19.28
CA PRO A 72 -10.89 38.80 -20.59
C PRO A 72 -10.19 40.15 -20.74
N SER A 73 -8.87 40.10 -20.78
CA SER A 73 -8.04 41.26 -21.07
C SER A 73 -8.53 41.88 -22.40
N PRO A 74 -8.65 43.21 -22.55
CA PRO A 74 -9.24 43.84 -23.73
C PRO A 74 -8.47 43.64 -25.05
N ASN A 75 -7.37 42.90 -25.02
CA ASN A 75 -6.59 42.53 -26.20
C ASN A 75 -6.63 41.01 -26.34
N GLY A 76 -7.24 40.52 -27.43
CA GLY A 76 -7.33 39.10 -27.80
C GLY A 76 -6.00 38.41 -28.14
N ALA A 77 -4.91 38.83 -27.50
CA ALA A 77 -3.65 38.12 -27.45
C ALA A 77 -3.50 37.59 -26.02
N SER A 78 -3.73 36.30 -25.82
CA SER A 78 -3.25 35.62 -24.62
C SER A 78 -1.77 35.97 -24.45
N ALA A 79 -1.38 36.44 -23.26
CA ALA A 79 0.04 36.64 -22.99
C ALA A 79 0.75 35.30 -23.26
N PRO A 80 1.94 35.28 -23.89
CA PRO A 80 2.61 34.03 -24.28
C PRO A 80 2.79 33.03 -23.12
N ASN A 81 2.77 33.51 -21.87
CA ASN A 81 2.87 32.69 -20.66
C ASN A 81 1.57 31.92 -20.32
N ASP A 82 0.40 32.36 -20.79
CA ASP A 82 -0.88 31.71 -20.50
C ASP A 82 -1.07 30.44 -21.33
N ASP A 83 -0.57 30.42 -22.56
CA ASP A 83 -0.66 29.25 -23.44
C ASP A 83 0.23 28.10 -22.91
N ASP A 84 1.43 28.42 -22.42
CA ASP A 84 2.29 27.45 -21.74
C ASP A 84 1.65 26.92 -20.44
N ALA A 85 1.04 27.79 -19.64
CA ALA A 85 0.32 27.37 -18.44
C ALA A 85 -0.84 26.42 -18.78
N ARG A 86 -1.63 26.74 -19.80
CA ARG A 86 -2.72 25.87 -20.30
C ARG A 86 -2.20 24.54 -20.80
N ARG A 87 -1.09 24.52 -21.54
CA ARG A 87 -0.44 23.28 -21.99
C ARG A 87 -0.06 22.39 -20.81
N LEU A 88 0.51 22.96 -19.76
CA LEU A 88 0.89 22.23 -18.55
C LEU A 88 -0.33 21.70 -17.78
N TYR A 89 -1.41 22.49 -17.64
CA TYR A 89 -2.66 22.00 -17.04
C TYR A 89 -3.26 20.83 -17.80
N GLN A 90 -3.31 20.91 -19.14
CA GLN A 90 -3.84 19.84 -19.97
C GLN A 90 -2.97 18.58 -19.85
N ALA A 91 -1.64 18.73 -19.84
CA ALA A 91 -0.73 17.61 -19.65
C ALA A 91 -0.94 16.93 -18.29
N ILE A 92 -1.08 17.71 -17.20
CA ILE A 92 -1.38 17.15 -15.87
C ILE A 92 -2.72 16.40 -15.88
N SER A 93 -3.75 16.96 -16.51
CA SER A 93 -5.08 16.35 -16.60
C SER A 93 -5.05 15.04 -17.38
N ASN A 94 -4.37 15.02 -18.53
CA ASN A 94 -4.20 13.80 -19.33
C ASN A 94 -3.47 12.69 -18.55
N ILE A 95 -2.47 13.05 -17.73
CA ILE A 95 -1.78 12.09 -16.86
C ILE A 95 -2.73 11.49 -15.81
N ALA A 96 -3.62 12.31 -15.24
CA ALA A 96 -4.58 11.85 -14.25
C ALA A 96 -5.64 10.92 -14.85
N GLU A 97 -6.11 11.20 -16.07
CA GLU A 97 -7.19 10.46 -16.73
C GLU A 97 -6.71 9.18 -17.43
N ALA A 98 -5.69 9.30 -18.28
CA ALA A 98 -5.23 8.19 -19.12
C ALA A 98 -4.03 7.43 -18.52
N GLY A 99 -3.41 7.99 -17.48
CA GLY A 99 -2.10 7.55 -17.03
C GLY A 99 -0.99 7.93 -18.01
N CYS A 100 0.26 7.67 -17.63
CA CYS A 100 1.41 7.91 -18.50
C CYS A 100 2.64 7.13 -18.03
N SER A 101 3.69 7.17 -18.86
CA SER A 101 5.01 6.62 -18.52
C SER A 101 5.75 7.51 -17.51
N GLU A 102 6.64 6.92 -16.73
CA GLU A 102 7.43 7.66 -15.74
C GLU A 102 8.32 8.74 -16.36
N THR A 103 8.89 8.46 -17.53
CA THR A 103 9.70 9.44 -18.28
C THR A 103 8.88 10.66 -18.66
N GLN A 104 7.63 10.48 -19.10
CA GLN A 104 6.70 11.58 -19.40
C GLN A 104 6.36 12.39 -18.15
N VAL A 105 6.11 11.75 -16.99
CA VAL A 105 5.88 12.49 -15.73
C VAL A 105 7.10 13.33 -15.37
N ARG A 106 8.31 12.74 -15.43
CA ARG A 106 9.56 13.44 -15.09
C ARG A 106 9.84 14.60 -16.04
N GLN A 107 9.57 14.42 -17.33
CA GLN A 107 9.67 15.49 -18.31
C GLN A 107 8.70 16.62 -17.98
N LEU A 108 7.42 16.31 -17.70
CA LEU A 108 6.43 17.32 -17.32
C LEU A 108 6.83 18.07 -16.04
N ILE A 109 7.38 17.36 -15.04
CA ILE A 109 7.91 17.98 -13.82
C ILE A 109 9.07 18.92 -14.18
N SER A 110 10.00 18.51 -15.04
CA SER A 110 11.11 19.36 -15.46
C SER A 110 10.64 20.62 -16.20
N GLU A 111 9.71 20.47 -17.14
CA GLU A 111 9.10 21.57 -17.89
C GLU A 111 8.33 22.53 -16.96
N GLY A 112 7.45 21.99 -16.12
CA GLY A 112 6.67 22.77 -15.16
C GLY A 112 7.54 23.52 -14.17
N LYS A 113 8.63 22.92 -13.69
CA LYS A 113 9.62 23.59 -12.82
C LYS A 113 10.27 24.77 -13.53
N SER A 114 10.77 24.56 -14.74
CA SER A 114 11.45 25.58 -15.55
C SER A 114 10.51 26.76 -15.86
N PHE A 115 9.25 26.47 -16.19
CA PHE A 115 8.22 27.49 -16.39
C PHE A 115 7.92 28.27 -15.11
N LEU A 116 7.56 27.57 -14.02
CA LEU A 116 7.13 28.19 -12.75
C LEU A 116 8.24 28.97 -12.02
N GLN A 117 9.52 28.68 -12.32
CA GLN A 117 10.67 29.45 -11.81
C GLN A 117 10.81 30.81 -12.48
N LYS A 118 10.41 30.94 -13.75
CA LYS A 118 10.45 32.21 -14.50
C LYS A 118 9.27 33.13 -14.17
N GLN A 119 8.21 32.59 -13.55
CA GLN A 119 7.00 33.33 -13.21
C GLN A 119 7.03 33.88 -11.75
N PRO A 120 6.38 35.02 -11.48
CA PRO A 120 6.19 35.53 -10.12
C PRO A 120 5.55 34.51 -9.16
N LYS A 121 5.83 34.59 -7.87
CA LYS A 121 5.33 33.61 -6.88
C LYS A 121 3.80 33.61 -6.74
N ASP A 122 3.17 34.76 -6.96
CA ASP A 122 1.72 34.93 -6.83
C ASP A 122 0.92 34.55 -8.08
N SER A 123 1.57 34.33 -9.22
CA SER A 123 0.91 33.85 -10.42
C SER A 123 0.79 32.33 -10.43
N PHE A 124 -0.28 31.84 -11.09
CA PHE A 124 -0.56 30.42 -11.32
C PHE A 124 -0.54 29.55 -10.05
N LYS A 125 -1.18 30.01 -8.96
CA LYS A 125 -1.21 29.32 -7.66
C LYS A 125 -1.72 27.88 -7.77
N ASP A 126 -2.76 27.66 -8.59
CA ASP A 126 -3.34 26.33 -8.78
C ASP A 126 -2.36 25.41 -9.53
N LEU A 127 -1.71 25.90 -10.59
CA LEU A 127 -0.68 25.15 -11.32
C LEU A 127 0.48 24.77 -10.40
N ARG A 128 0.92 25.69 -9.53
CA ARG A 128 1.98 25.40 -8.54
C ARG A 128 1.56 24.30 -7.58
N THR A 129 0.30 24.28 -7.17
CA THR A 129 -0.26 23.25 -6.30
C THR A 129 -0.32 21.90 -7.01
N LEU A 130 -0.90 21.85 -8.21
CA LEU A 130 -0.97 20.64 -9.03
C LEU A 130 0.43 20.10 -9.35
N TYR A 131 1.37 20.97 -9.72
CA TYR A 131 2.75 20.61 -9.96
C TYR A 131 3.39 19.94 -8.73
N ARG A 132 3.21 20.49 -7.53
CA ARG A 132 3.72 19.90 -6.27
C ARG A 132 3.10 18.53 -6.02
N MET A 133 1.80 18.38 -6.26
CA MET A 133 1.11 17.09 -6.12
C MET A 133 1.68 16.04 -7.08
N VAL A 134 1.85 16.38 -8.36
CA VAL A 134 2.42 15.47 -9.37
C VAL A 134 3.87 15.10 -9.03
N ALA A 135 4.69 16.07 -8.60
CA ALA A 135 6.07 15.82 -8.18
C ALA A 135 6.13 14.86 -6.98
N TYR A 136 5.32 15.11 -5.95
CA TYR A 136 5.23 14.25 -4.77
C TYR A 136 4.77 12.83 -5.14
N LEU A 137 3.73 12.70 -5.98
CA LEU A 137 3.25 11.40 -6.45
C LEU A 137 4.33 10.63 -7.22
N CYS A 138 5.15 11.32 -8.01
CA CYS A 138 6.26 10.73 -8.73
C CYS A 138 7.33 10.18 -7.75
N GLU A 139 7.67 10.93 -6.71
CA GLU A 139 8.61 10.51 -5.66
C GLU A 139 8.07 9.29 -4.90
N VAL A 140 6.82 9.35 -4.43
CA VAL A 140 6.17 8.23 -3.72
C VAL A 140 6.14 6.98 -4.58
N LYS A 141 5.79 7.08 -5.87
CA LYS A 141 5.76 5.93 -6.79
C LYS A 141 7.16 5.34 -7.01
N THR A 142 8.19 6.19 -7.08
CA THR A 142 9.59 5.75 -7.21
C THR A 142 10.02 4.98 -5.96
N THR A 143 9.76 5.54 -4.77
CA THR A 143 10.08 4.89 -3.50
C THR A 143 9.34 3.57 -3.32
N LEU A 144 8.04 3.52 -3.66
CA LEU A 144 7.25 2.29 -3.56
C LEU A 144 7.81 1.18 -4.45
N ARG A 145 8.25 1.50 -5.67
CA ARG A 145 8.90 0.51 -6.56
C ARG A 145 10.22 0.01 -6.00
N ALA A 146 11.05 0.90 -5.46
CA ALA A 146 12.32 0.52 -4.83
C ALA A 146 12.08 -0.39 -3.61
N GLN A 147 11.09 -0.08 -2.78
CA GLN A 147 10.70 -0.91 -1.64
C GLN A 147 10.16 -2.27 -2.08
N ASN A 148 9.33 -2.33 -3.12
CA ASN A 148 8.84 -3.60 -3.65
C ASN A 148 9.98 -4.46 -4.19
N ALA A 149 10.94 -3.87 -4.91
CA ALA A 149 12.12 -4.60 -5.38
C ALA A 149 12.97 -5.14 -4.21
N ALA A 150 13.18 -4.33 -3.16
CA ALA A 150 13.88 -4.76 -1.96
C ALA A 150 13.14 -5.89 -1.22
N ASN A 151 11.81 -5.80 -1.10
CA ASN A 151 10.98 -6.84 -0.50
C ASN A 151 11.07 -8.16 -1.28
N GLU A 152 11.04 -8.12 -2.61
CA GLU A 152 11.21 -9.32 -3.42
C GLU A 152 12.61 -9.92 -3.30
N ALA A 153 13.65 -9.09 -3.17
CA ALA A 153 15.01 -9.57 -2.89
C ALA A 153 15.09 -10.28 -1.52
N LEU A 154 14.56 -9.65 -0.46
CA LEU A 154 14.52 -10.24 0.88
C LEU A 154 13.71 -11.54 0.94
N LYS A 155 12.59 -11.62 0.22
CA LYS A 155 11.81 -12.87 0.12
C LYS A 155 12.62 -14.00 -0.49
N ARG A 156 13.41 -13.72 -1.54
CA ARG A 156 14.28 -14.72 -2.18
C ARG A 156 15.39 -15.17 -1.23
N GLU A 157 16.02 -14.22 -0.55
CA GLU A 157 17.06 -14.52 0.46
C GLU A 157 16.49 -15.38 1.60
N HIS A 158 15.32 -15.02 2.13
CA HIS A 158 14.65 -15.81 3.15
C HIS A 158 14.33 -17.23 2.67
N ALA A 159 13.85 -17.38 1.43
CA ALA A 159 13.58 -18.70 0.85
C ALA A 159 14.86 -19.54 0.71
N GLN A 160 15.97 -18.92 0.31
CA GLN A 160 17.27 -19.59 0.23
C GLN A 160 17.75 -20.05 1.61
N LEU A 161 17.78 -19.14 2.59
CA LEU A 161 18.19 -19.46 3.96
C LEU A 161 17.31 -20.54 4.58
N GLN A 162 16.01 -20.54 4.28
CA GLN A 162 15.11 -21.59 4.75
C GLN A 162 15.43 -22.95 4.13
N ALA A 163 15.80 -22.99 2.84
CA ALA A 163 16.24 -24.22 2.18
C ALA A 163 17.56 -24.73 2.76
N GLU A 164 18.56 -23.85 2.96
CA GLU A 164 19.84 -24.18 3.58
C GLU A 164 19.66 -24.69 5.03
N LYS A 165 18.79 -24.04 5.81
CA LYS A 165 18.42 -24.49 7.15
C LYS A 165 17.85 -25.90 7.12
N ASN A 166 16.91 -26.18 6.22
CA ASN A 166 16.29 -27.50 6.11
C ASN A 166 17.32 -28.57 5.71
N GLU A 167 18.25 -28.25 4.81
CA GLU A 167 19.34 -29.15 4.42
C GLU A 167 20.28 -29.46 5.60
N LEU A 168 20.66 -28.43 6.36
CA LEU A 168 21.51 -28.60 7.54
C LEU A 168 20.81 -29.42 8.62
N VAL A 169 19.52 -29.21 8.86
CA VAL A 169 18.72 -30.03 9.79
C VAL A 169 18.72 -31.49 9.36
N ALA A 170 18.48 -31.77 8.06
CA ALA A 170 18.52 -33.13 7.54
C ALA A 170 19.91 -33.79 7.72
N LYS A 171 21.00 -33.04 7.48
CA LYS A 171 22.37 -33.52 7.71
C LYS A 171 22.63 -33.83 9.19
N ILE A 172 22.15 -32.99 10.11
CA ILE A 172 22.28 -33.21 11.55
C ILE A 172 21.53 -34.48 11.95
N GLU A 173 20.29 -34.65 11.50
CA GLU A 173 19.50 -35.85 11.77
C GLU A 173 20.18 -37.12 11.24
N GLN A 174 20.74 -37.07 10.03
CA GLN A 174 21.50 -38.18 9.46
C GLN A 174 22.73 -38.53 10.32
N GLN A 175 23.51 -37.53 10.73
CA GLN A 175 24.68 -37.74 11.59
C GLN A 175 24.30 -38.32 12.95
N LEU A 176 23.20 -37.88 13.54
CA LEU A 176 22.69 -38.44 14.80
C LEU A 176 22.30 -39.91 14.63
N ARG A 177 21.64 -40.28 13.53
CA ARG A 177 21.32 -41.68 13.22
C ARG A 177 22.56 -42.54 13.04
N VAL A 178 23.57 -42.03 12.32
CA VAL A 178 24.84 -42.75 12.13
C VAL A 178 25.54 -42.97 13.46
N ARG A 179 25.67 -41.93 14.29
CA ARG A 179 26.27 -42.05 15.63
C ARG A 179 25.53 -43.03 16.52
N GLU A 180 24.20 -43.08 16.44
CA GLU A 180 23.41 -44.05 17.19
C GLU A 180 23.69 -45.48 16.74
N GLN A 181 23.76 -45.73 15.43
CA GLN A 181 24.10 -47.04 14.87
C GLN A 181 25.52 -47.47 15.25
N GLU A 182 26.50 -46.57 15.16
CA GLU A 182 27.88 -46.82 15.60
C GLU A 182 27.93 -47.16 17.09
N ARG A 183 27.21 -46.42 17.93
CA ARG A 183 27.12 -46.68 19.36
C ARG A 183 26.51 -48.05 19.66
N GLN A 184 25.43 -48.42 18.96
CA GLN A 184 24.79 -49.73 19.11
C GLN A 184 25.70 -50.87 18.66
N ALA A 185 26.41 -50.70 17.54
CA ALA A 185 27.37 -51.68 17.03
C ALA A 185 28.57 -51.86 17.97
N ALA A 186 29.10 -50.76 18.50
CA ALA A 186 30.18 -50.78 19.49
C ALA A 186 29.73 -51.51 20.76
N TRP A 187 28.53 -51.20 21.26
CA TRP A 187 27.96 -51.87 22.44
C TRP A 187 27.75 -53.38 22.21
N ALA A 188 27.21 -53.79 21.06
CA ALA A 188 27.03 -55.19 20.73
C ALA A 188 28.37 -55.94 20.64
N THR A 189 29.40 -55.31 20.06
CA THR A 189 30.75 -55.86 19.99
C THR A 189 31.35 -56.01 21.39
N GLU A 190 31.24 -54.98 22.23
CA GLU A 190 31.71 -55.02 23.61
C GLU A 190 31.01 -56.12 24.42
N SER A 191 29.69 -56.23 24.30
CA SER A 191 28.91 -57.29 24.97
C SER A 191 29.37 -58.67 24.53
N SER A 192 29.53 -58.90 23.23
CA SER A 192 30.00 -60.19 22.70
C SER A 192 31.43 -60.52 23.16
N LEU A 193 32.31 -59.53 23.26
CA LEU A 193 33.67 -59.72 23.76
C LEU A 193 33.67 -60.04 25.25
N ARG A 194 32.87 -59.35 26.05
CA ARG A 194 32.70 -59.64 27.48
C ARG A 194 32.20 -61.06 27.68
N ASP A 195 31.16 -61.47 26.96
CA ASP A 195 30.61 -62.84 27.02
C ASP A 195 31.67 -63.89 26.65
N HIS A 196 32.47 -63.63 25.62
CA HIS A 196 33.56 -64.52 25.22
C HIS A 196 34.65 -64.62 26.29
N CYS A 197 35.07 -63.49 26.87
CA CYS A 197 36.04 -63.46 27.97
C CYS A 197 35.54 -64.22 29.20
N THR A 198 34.27 -64.06 29.58
CA THR A 198 33.65 -64.80 30.67
C THR A 198 33.67 -66.30 30.41
N LYS A 199 33.22 -66.74 29.23
CA LYS A 199 33.26 -68.17 28.85
C LYS A 199 34.67 -68.74 28.82
N ALA A 200 35.63 -67.99 28.29
CA ALA A 200 37.03 -68.41 28.24
C ALA A 200 37.62 -68.53 29.66
N HIS A 201 37.26 -67.62 30.57
CA HIS A 201 37.66 -67.67 31.97
C HIS A 201 37.06 -68.89 32.69
N GLU A 202 35.76 -69.13 32.55
CA GLU A 202 35.09 -70.31 33.10
C GLU A 202 35.69 -71.63 32.59
N ALA A 203 35.98 -71.70 31.29
CA ALA A 203 36.64 -72.86 30.68
C ALA A 203 38.05 -73.08 31.25
N TYR A 204 38.83 -72.01 31.41
CA TYR A 204 40.16 -72.06 32.01
C TYR A 204 40.11 -72.51 33.47
N GLU A 205 39.20 -71.96 34.27
CA GLU A 205 39.00 -72.37 35.67
C GLU A 205 38.64 -73.85 35.78
N THR A 206 37.76 -74.34 34.90
CA THR A 206 37.38 -75.76 34.83
C THR A 206 38.60 -76.64 34.50
N MET A 207 39.42 -76.24 33.54
CA MET A 207 40.65 -76.97 33.18
C MET A 207 41.65 -76.99 34.35
N VAL A 208 41.86 -75.87 35.03
CA VAL A 208 42.76 -75.79 36.20
C VAL A 208 42.27 -76.67 37.34
N GLN A 209 40.96 -76.68 37.62
CA GLN A 209 40.38 -77.57 38.63
C GLN A 209 40.64 -79.04 38.29
N GLN A 210 40.41 -79.45 37.04
CA GLN A 210 40.68 -80.82 36.60
C GLN A 210 42.16 -81.22 36.78
N VAL A 211 43.11 -80.38 36.34
CA VAL A 211 44.54 -80.64 36.52
C VAL A 211 44.94 -80.72 38.00
N SER A 212 44.31 -79.92 38.86
CA SER A 212 44.56 -79.97 40.30
C SER A 212 44.11 -81.28 40.95
N TYR A 213 43.11 -81.97 40.40
CA TYR A 213 42.64 -83.27 40.92
C TYR A 213 43.49 -84.45 40.43
N ASP A 214 44.14 -84.33 39.27
CA ASP A 214 44.95 -85.40 38.66
C ASP A 214 46.40 -85.46 39.16
N LEU A 215 46.84 -84.51 39.99
CA LEU A 215 48.15 -84.58 40.64
C LEU A 215 48.11 -85.65 41.75
N PRO A 216 48.90 -86.74 41.66
CA PRO A 216 48.94 -87.76 42.69
C PRO A 216 49.36 -87.14 44.01
N SER A 217 48.59 -87.43 45.07
CA SER A 217 48.90 -87.01 46.43
C SER A 217 50.37 -87.32 46.72
N PRO A 218 51.17 -86.36 47.19
CA PRO A 218 52.58 -86.61 47.45
C PRO A 218 52.69 -87.78 48.42
N GLU A 219 53.29 -88.89 47.97
CA GLU A 219 53.62 -90.01 48.84
C GLU A 219 54.44 -89.46 50.00
N ALA A 220 53.96 -89.70 51.22
CA ALA A 220 54.64 -89.28 52.43
C ALA A 220 56.02 -89.96 52.46
N LEU A 221 57.08 -89.16 52.30
CA LEU A 221 58.45 -89.60 52.55
C LEU A 221 58.63 -89.68 54.07
N ASP A 222 58.52 -90.91 54.59
CA ASP A 222 59.00 -91.31 55.93
C ASP A 222 60.54 -91.36 55.98
#